data_AF-A0A354YYH7-F1
#
_entry.id   AF-A0A354YYH7-F1
#
_cell.length_a   1.000
_cell.length_b   1.000
_cell.length_c   1.000
_cell.angle_alpha   90.00
_cell.angle_beta   90.00
_cell.angle_gamma   90.00
#
_symmetry.space_group_name_H-M   'P 1'
#
loop_
_entity.id
_entity.type
_entity.pdbx_description
1 polymer ?
#
loop_
_entity_poly.entity_id
_entity_poly.type
_entity_poly.pdbx_seq_one_letter_code
_entity_poly.pdbx_strand_id
1 'polypeptide(L)'
;MKELEINLDFFLDKLESFLQQLFQEINTVSGARTWKEGELEKMENHLYEINSFYYRSFNEHFFPAYRSELKEELAGLLKLKRQQDSIKRDIMANLQRYARLYNQVKNLNFSLQQAQENCLLARESIDEKEKERGIELYYRLQKTRDAISYVNELLYQIKQLEQDKEAMAALNRESSSIILINILKLDRDNPEELDYFYQWMKSIHHWNNVLLDLLENQESLPRKAAKFIAKFSKEYRELKERALPSFSFMEPYPAYWHTQELEFFDLYLTSLKNGGVLRVVKALQLFLSDTLLFMTKALASEGENKNIGTGALAMMDYCHIKTLNPNLKELEEIISKNWQNLDHLIKEFPARGEMDMDYFLERFQEIISDSYPAVSTAKSSLGSRQNTALASALYRATLELSSSKAHIELLKEKQHYGKAIQQSYLQLAALLSQHKEWIANFRSDLERLLAPRNLSRS
;
A
#
# COMPACT_ATOMS: atom_id res chain seq x y z
N MET A 1 24.60 67.77 -21.42
CA MET A 1 24.90 68.24 -22.79
C MET A 1 25.91 69.35 -22.63
N LYS A 2 27.19 69.10 -22.96
CA LYS A 2 28.17 70.18 -23.08
C LYS A 2 28.09 70.64 -24.54
N GLU A 3 27.79 71.91 -24.73
CA GLU A 3 27.91 72.55 -26.04
C GLU A 3 29.38 72.43 -26.46
N LEU A 4 29.61 71.78 -27.61
CA LEU A 4 30.93 71.62 -28.19
C LEU A 4 31.26 72.92 -28.91
N GLU A 5 32.08 73.75 -28.27
CA GLU A 5 32.62 74.99 -28.83
C GLU A 5 33.51 74.66 -30.02
N ILE A 6 33.13 75.20 -31.18
CA ILE A 6 33.99 75.29 -32.36
C ILE A 6 35.21 76.11 -31.95
N ASN A 7 36.43 75.62 -32.20
CA ASN A 7 37.66 76.31 -31.83
C ASN A 7 37.90 77.53 -32.75
N LEU A 8 37.15 78.60 -32.50
CA LEU A 8 37.14 79.85 -33.24
C LEU A 8 38.53 80.51 -33.28
N ASP A 9 39.33 80.33 -32.23
CA ASP A 9 40.65 80.94 -32.11
C ASP A 9 41.64 80.41 -33.16
N PHE A 10 41.59 79.12 -33.49
CA PHE A 10 42.43 78.56 -34.56
C PHE A 10 42.10 79.14 -35.94
N PHE A 11 40.80 79.37 -36.22
CA PHE A 11 40.36 79.96 -37.48
C PHE A 11 40.70 81.45 -37.57
N LEU A 12 40.65 82.17 -36.44
CA LEU A 12 41.08 83.55 -36.33
C LEU A 12 42.60 83.67 -36.58
N ASP A 13 43.42 82.81 -35.97
CA ASP A 13 44.88 82.81 -36.16
C ASP A 13 45.30 82.53 -37.62
N LYS A 14 44.62 81.60 -38.30
CA LYS A 14 44.86 81.31 -39.73
C LYS A 14 44.47 82.48 -40.63
N LEU A 15 43.37 83.16 -40.29
CA LEU A 15 42.90 84.35 -41.02
C LEU A 15 43.86 85.52 -40.80
N GLU A 16 44.37 85.69 -39.58
CA GLU A 16 45.35 86.73 -39.24
C GLU A 16 46.72 86.47 -39.90
N SER A 17 47.18 85.22 -39.94
CA SER A 17 48.37 84.80 -40.69
C SER A 17 48.22 85.07 -42.20
N PHE A 18 47.05 84.80 -42.78
CA PHE A 18 46.79 85.05 -44.20
C PHE A 18 46.75 86.55 -44.51
N LEU A 19 46.13 87.36 -43.64
CA LEU A 19 46.13 88.82 -43.76
C LEU A 19 47.54 89.41 -43.65
N GLN A 20 48.40 88.87 -42.79
CA GLN A 20 49.79 89.30 -42.68
C GLN A 20 50.61 88.95 -43.93
N GLN A 21 50.41 87.77 -44.52
CA GLN A 21 51.05 87.39 -45.78
C GLN A 21 50.58 88.28 -46.94
N LEU A 22 49.29 88.57 -47.02
CA LEU A 22 48.69 89.51 -47.98
C LEU A 22 49.23 90.93 -47.82
N PHE A 23 49.38 91.42 -46.60
CA PHE A 23 49.94 92.74 -46.32
C PHE A 23 51.39 92.86 -46.81
N GLN A 24 52.18 91.79 -46.66
CA GLN A 24 53.56 91.77 -47.18
C GLN A 24 53.60 91.70 -48.72
N GLU A 25 52.72 90.92 -49.36
CA GLU A 25 52.66 90.80 -50.82
C GLU A 25 52.10 92.06 -51.51
N ILE A 26 51.18 92.78 -50.88
CA ILE A 26 50.70 94.07 -51.40
C ILE A 26 51.79 95.13 -51.28
N ASN A 27 52.57 95.15 -50.20
CA ASN A 27 53.68 96.08 -50.04
C ASN A 27 54.84 95.80 -51.00
N THR A 28 55.05 94.56 -51.44
CA THR A 28 56.04 94.24 -52.48
C THR A 28 55.56 94.64 -53.88
N VAL A 29 54.26 94.55 -54.18
CA VAL A 29 53.68 95.01 -55.46
C VAL A 29 53.50 96.53 -55.52
N SER A 30 53.22 97.18 -54.39
CA SER A 30 53.03 98.64 -54.27
C SER A 30 54.33 99.42 -54.00
N GLY A 31 55.47 98.76 -54.12
CA GLY A 31 56.80 99.36 -53.99
C GLY A 31 57.05 100.49 -55.00
N ALA A 32 56.75 101.72 -54.56
CA ALA A 32 57.15 103.02 -55.08
C ALA A 32 56.56 103.46 -56.44
N ARG A 33 55.42 104.18 -56.42
CA ARG A 33 55.12 105.25 -57.40
C ARG A 33 54.25 106.36 -56.78
N THR A 34 54.76 107.59 -56.82
CA THR A 34 53.99 108.82 -56.58
C THR A 34 53.23 109.19 -57.85
N TRP A 35 51.89 109.15 -57.81
CA TRP A 35 51.01 109.41 -58.94
C TRP A 35 50.72 110.92 -59.07
N LYS A 36 50.71 111.47 -60.30
CA LYS A 36 50.31 112.86 -60.59
C LYS A 36 48.97 112.90 -61.31
N GLU A 37 48.25 114.02 -61.19
CA GLU A 37 46.91 114.25 -61.78
C GLU A 37 46.84 113.93 -63.28
N GLY A 38 45.90 113.07 -63.65
CA GLY A 38 45.66 112.58 -65.02
C GLY A 38 45.59 111.05 -65.16
N GLU A 39 45.93 110.27 -64.13
CA GLU A 39 46.04 108.80 -64.20
C GLU A 39 44.87 108.03 -63.53
N LEU A 40 43.64 108.57 -63.62
CA LEU A 40 42.45 107.97 -62.97
C LEU A 40 42.16 106.54 -63.49
N GLU A 41 42.31 106.31 -64.81
CA GLU A 41 42.16 105.00 -65.45
C GLU A 41 43.20 103.96 -64.98
N LYS A 42 44.41 104.40 -64.64
CA LYS A 42 45.46 103.52 -64.10
C LYS A 42 45.22 103.20 -62.63
N MET A 43 44.68 104.15 -61.87
CA MET A 43 44.28 103.92 -60.48
C MET A 43 43.09 102.95 -60.40
N GLU A 44 42.11 103.08 -61.30
CA GLU A 44 40.98 102.15 -61.41
C GLU A 44 41.43 100.74 -61.82
N ASN A 45 42.32 100.63 -62.81
CA ASN A 45 42.91 99.33 -63.19
C ASN A 45 43.75 98.72 -62.05
N HIS A 46 44.48 99.53 -61.29
CA HIS A 46 45.25 99.05 -60.15
C HIS A 46 44.37 98.63 -58.97
N LEU A 47 43.30 99.39 -58.66
CA LEU A 47 42.26 99.00 -57.70
C LEU A 47 41.53 97.73 -58.16
N TYR A 48 41.30 97.58 -59.46
CA TYR A 48 40.72 96.38 -60.05
C TYR A 48 41.66 95.18 -59.94
N GLU A 49 42.97 95.35 -60.17
CA GLU A 49 43.98 94.30 -60.01
C GLU A 49 44.14 93.87 -58.56
N ILE A 50 44.20 94.82 -57.61
CA ILE A 50 44.25 94.53 -56.18
C ILE A 50 42.97 93.81 -55.74
N ASN A 51 41.79 94.33 -56.08
CA ASN A 51 40.53 93.66 -55.74
C ASN A 51 40.42 92.28 -56.41
N SER A 52 40.81 92.15 -57.68
CA SER A 52 40.82 90.86 -58.39
C SER A 52 41.82 89.88 -57.77
N PHE A 53 42.98 90.35 -57.30
CA PHE A 53 43.95 89.54 -56.57
C PHE A 53 43.41 89.11 -55.20
N TYR A 54 42.77 90.01 -54.44
CA TYR A 54 42.11 89.68 -53.17
C TYR A 54 41.04 88.61 -53.35
N TYR A 55 40.14 88.79 -54.33
CA TYR A 55 39.09 87.81 -54.61
C TYR A 55 39.67 86.51 -55.17
N ARG A 56 40.71 86.54 -56.01
CA ARG A 56 41.37 85.30 -56.50
C ARG A 56 42.11 84.57 -55.41
N SER A 57 42.98 85.23 -54.64
CA SER A 57 43.76 84.60 -53.56
C SER A 57 42.85 84.03 -52.46
N PHE A 58 41.82 84.79 -52.05
CA PHE A 58 40.83 84.28 -51.10
C PHE A 58 40.06 83.07 -51.66
N ASN A 59 39.62 83.12 -52.92
CA ASN A 59 38.79 82.07 -53.52
C ASN A 59 39.60 80.84 -53.98
N GLU A 60 40.87 81.00 -54.32
CA GLU A 60 41.76 79.94 -54.81
C GLU A 60 42.59 79.29 -53.69
N HIS A 61 42.92 80.00 -52.61
CA HIS A 61 43.86 79.51 -51.58
C HIS A 61 43.19 79.38 -50.21
N PHE A 62 42.65 80.47 -49.65
CA PHE A 62 42.09 80.45 -48.28
C PHE A 62 40.76 79.69 -48.20
N PHE A 63 39.80 80.03 -49.05
CA PHE A 63 38.46 79.44 -49.00
C PHE A 63 38.47 77.93 -49.27
N PRO A 64 39.27 77.39 -50.22
CA PRO A 64 39.40 75.94 -50.39
C PRO A 64 40.04 75.24 -49.18
N ALA A 65 41.07 75.83 -48.59
CA ALA A 65 41.74 75.28 -47.39
C ALA A 65 40.77 75.25 -46.19
N TYR A 66 40.13 76.38 -45.88
CA TYR A 66 39.10 76.51 -44.85
C TYR A 66 37.94 75.54 -45.09
N ARG A 67 37.44 75.44 -46.32
CA ARG A 67 36.38 74.49 -46.68
C ARG A 67 36.81 73.04 -46.51
N SER A 68 38.08 72.72 -46.73
CA SER A 68 38.59 71.36 -46.55
C SER A 68 38.71 70.98 -45.07
N GLU A 69 39.25 71.87 -44.23
CA GLU A 69 39.40 71.65 -42.78
C GLU A 69 38.02 71.58 -42.11
N LEU A 70 37.09 72.47 -42.46
CA LEU A 70 35.73 72.46 -41.93
C LEU A 70 34.96 71.19 -42.37
N LYS A 71 35.22 70.70 -43.58
CA LYS A 71 34.68 69.40 -44.04
C LYS A 71 35.28 68.23 -43.26
N GLU A 72 36.58 68.26 -42.95
CA GLU A 72 37.24 67.23 -42.12
C GLU A 72 36.69 67.25 -40.69
N GLU A 73 36.50 68.43 -40.09
CA GLU A 73 35.98 68.57 -38.73
C GLU A 73 34.50 68.13 -38.65
N LEU A 74 33.67 68.51 -39.63
CA LEU A 74 32.30 68.01 -39.78
C LEU A 74 32.28 66.48 -39.98
N ALA A 75 33.18 65.93 -40.80
CA ALA A 75 33.30 64.49 -40.99
C ALA A 75 33.72 63.78 -39.69
N GLY A 76 34.61 64.38 -38.91
CA GLY A 76 35.04 63.91 -37.59
C GLY A 76 33.89 63.88 -36.59
N LEU A 77 33.14 64.98 -36.47
CA LEU A 77 31.96 65.07 -35.60
C LEU A 77 30.84 64.09 -36.01
N LEU A 78 30.59 63.95 -37.32
CA LEU A 78 29.63 62.98 -37.84
C LEU A 78 30.07 61.53 -37.54
N LYS A 79 31.37 61.24 -37.63
CA LYS A 79 31.93 59.92 -37.28
C LYS A 79 31.80 59.62 -35.79
N LEU A 80 32.11 60.59 -34.92
CA LEU A 80 31.93 60.49 -33.47
C LEU A 80 30.47 60.27 -33.08
N LYS A 81 29.55 61.03 -33.67
CA LYS A 81 28.11 60.86 -33.44
C LYS A 81 27.64 59.46 -33.88
N ARG A 82 28.08 58.98 -35.04
CA ARG A 82 27.79 57.60 -35.51
C ARG A 82 28.35 56.54 -34.57
N GLN A 83 29.56 56.73 -34.03
CA GLN A 83 30.15 55.83 -33.03
C GLN A 83 29.33 55.84 -31.74
N GLN A 84 28.91 57.01 -31.26
CA GLN A 84 28.05 57.13 -30.08
C GLN A 84 26.69 56.44 -30.28
N ASP A 85 26.08 56.59 -31.46
CA ASP A 85 24.82 55.92 -31.81
C ASP A 85 25.00 54.40 -31.99
N SER A 86 26.18 53.94 -32.40
CA SER A 86 26.54 52.52 -32.41
C SER A 86 26.65 51.96 -30.99
N ILE A 87 27.42 52.62 -30.13
CA ILE A 87 27.61 52.22 -28.73
C ILE A 87 26.27 52.20 -27.99
N LYS A 88 25.40 53.21 -28.17
CA LYS A 88 24.05 53.20 -27.59
C LYS A 88 23.23 52.00 -28.03
N ARG A 89 23.28 51.64 -29.32
CA ARG A 89 22.59 50.46 -29.85
C ARG A 89 23.14 49.17 -29.26
N ASP A 90 24.45 49.05 -29.12
CA ASP A 90 25.11 47.88 -28.53
C ASP A 90 24.80 47.73 -27.03
N ILE A 91 24.81 48.83 -26.27
CA ILE A 91 24.39 48.85 -24.85
C ILE A 91 22.92 48.42 -24.73
N MET A 92 22.04 48.94 -25.59
CA MET A 92 20.62 48.60 -25.56
C MET A 92 20.37 47.13 -25.92
N ALA A 93 21.10 46.59 -26.89
CA ALA A 93 21.06 45.17 -27.25
C ALA A 93 21.55 44.28 -26.10
N ASN A 94 22.63 44.67 -25.42
CA ASN A 94 23.14 43.96 -24.25
C ASN A 94 22.16 44.01 -23.06
N LEU A 95 21.56 45.16 -22.76
CA LEU A 95 20.51 45.29 -21.73
C LEU A 95 19.31 44.38 -22.03
N GLN A 96 18.84 44.35 -23.27
CA GLN A 96 17.77 43.46 -23.69
C GLN A 96 18.16 41.98 -23.53
N ARG A 97 19.40 41.62 -23.86
CA ARG A 97 19.93 40.25 -23.68
C ARG A 97 19.98 39.86 -22.20
N TYR A 98 20.47 40.75 -21.33
CA TYR A 98 20.53 40.49 -19.89
C TYR A 98 19.15 40.42 -19.24
N ALA A 99 18.19 41.25 -19.65
CA ALA A 99 16.80 41.17 -19.20
C ALA A 99 16.16 39.82 -19.59
N ARG A 100 16.43 39.31 -20.79
CA ARG A 100 16.00 37.97 -21.23
C ARG A 100 16.64 36.87 -20.39
N LEU A 101 17.95 36.94 -20.15
CA LEU A 101 18.67 36.00 -19.28
C LEU A 101 18.12 35.98 -17.84
N TYR A 102 17.86 37.15 -17.27
CA TYR A 102 17.26 37.26 -15.94
C TYR A 102 15.86 36.60 -15.88
N ASN A 103 15.02 36.85 -16.88
CA ASN A 103 13.70 36.19 -16.96
C ASN A 103 13.82 34.67 -17.14
N GLN A 104 14.80 34.18 -17.91
CA GLN A 104 15.09 32.75 -18.04
C GLN A 104 15.52 32.14 -16.71
N VAL A 105 16.45 32.78 -15.99
CA VAL A 105 16.90 32.36 -14.65
C VAL A 105 15.75 32.34 -13.65
N LYS A 106 14.88 33.35 -13.67
CA LYS A 106 13.68 33.41 -12.84
C LYS A 106 12.72 32.24 -13.12
N ASN A 107 12.44 31.97 -14.40
CA ASN A 107 11.56 30.88 -14.81
C ASN A 107 12.14 29.52 -14.45
N LEU A 108 13.44 29.30 -14.67
CA LEU A 108 14.14 28.08 -14.28
C LEU A 108 14.09 27.86 -12.76
N ASN A 109 14.31 28.91 -11.96
CA ASN A 109 14.21 28.81 -10.51
C ASN A 109 12.80 28.41 -10.05
N PHE A 110 11.76 28.98 -10.67
CA PHE A 110 10.37 28.60 -10.40
C PHE A 110 10.10 27.13 -10.78
N SER A 111 10.54 26.69 -11.97
CA SER A 111 10.38 25.29 -12.41
C SER A 111 11.13 24.31 -11.52
N LEU A 112 12.33 24.64 -11.05
CA LEU A 112 13.08 23.79 -10.11
C LEU A 112 12.37 23.69 -8.76
N GLN A 113 11.84 24.80 -8.25
CA GLN A 113 11.07 24.81 -7.00
C GLN A 113 9.81 23.95 -7.11
N GLN A 114 9.08 24.06 -8.22
CA GLN A 114 7.91 23.23 -8.47
C GLN A 114 8.27 21.75 -8.63
N ALA A 115 9.36 21.43 -9.33
CA ALA A 115 9.85 20.05 -9.47
C ALA A 115 10.26 19.46 -8.11
N GLN A 116 10.88 20.26 -7.25
CA GLN A 116 11.28 19.85 -5.91
C GLN A 116 10.05 19.55 -5.04
N GLU A 117 9.07 20.44 -5.05
CA GLU A 117 7.79 20.26 -4.34
C GLU A 117 7.06 19.00 -4.83
N ASN A 118 6.99 18.77 -6.13
CA ASN A 118 6.42 17.55 -6.70
C ASN A 118 7.15 16.28 -6.25
N CYS A 119 8.49 16.31 -6.13
CA CYS A 119 9.25 15.17 -5.61
C CYS A 119 8.94 14.90 -4.13
N LEU A 120 8.77 15.95 -3.33
CA LEU A 120 8.40 15.82 -1.92
C LEU A 120 6.98 15.27 -1.75
N LEU A 121 6.02 15.78 -2.52
CA LEU A 121 4.64 15.27 -2.54
C LEU A 121 4.57 13.80 -3.00
N ALA A 122 5.35 13.43 -4.03
CA ALA A 122 5.45 12.05 -4.48
C ALA A 122 6.01 11.13 -3.38
N ARG A 123 6.96 11.64 -2.57
CA ARG A 123 7.49 10.91 -1.41
C ARG A 123 6.43 10.73 -0.33
N GLU A 124 5.70 11.77 0.03
CA GLU A 124 4.60 11.69 1.01
C GLU A 124 3.55 10.65 0.59
N SER A 125 3.21 10.59 -0.69
CA SER A 125 2.29 9.57 -1.22
C SER A 125 2.85 8.14 -1.10
N ILE A 126 4.16 7.96 -1.16
CA ILE A 126 4.81 6.65 -0.94
C ILE A 126 4.76 6.28 0.55
N ASP A 127 5.02 7.25 1.43
CA ASP A 127 4.94 7.06 2.88
C ASP A 127 3.50 6.71 3.32
N GLU A 128 2.49 7.30 2.70
CA GLU A 128 1.07 6.93 2.89
C GLU A 128 0.79 5.49 2.44
N LYS A 129 1.27 5.10 1.25
CA LYS A 129 1.14 3.72 0.75
C LYS A 129 1.86 2.71 1.63
N GLU A 130 2.95 3.09 2.28
CA GLU A 130 3.64 2.24 3.25
C GLU A 130 2.78 2.00 4.49
N LYS A 131 2.14 3.05 5.02
CA LYS A 131 1.17 2.92 6.11
C LYS A 131 -0.02 2.04 5.74
N GLU A 132 -0.56 2.20 4.53
CA GLU A 132 -1.64 1.35 4.02
C GLU A 132 -1.22 -0.13 3.96
N ARG A 133 0.01 -0.42 3.53
CA ARG A 133 0.55 -1.80 3.51
C ARG A 133 0.72 -2.36 4.91
N GLY A 134 1.07 -1.55 5.90
CA GLY A 134 1.08 -1.96 7.30
C GLY A 134 -0.31 -2.39 7.76
N ILE A 135 -1.33 -1.57 7.47
CA ILE A 135 -2.73 -1.91 7.79
C ILE A 135 -3.16 -3.19 7.06
N GLU A 136 -2.78 -3.35 5.78
CA GLU A 136 -3.03 -4.57 5.02
C GLU A 136 -2.40 -5.80 5.71
N LEU A 137 -1.15 -5.70 6.14
CA LEU A 137 -0.45 -6.77 6.87
C LEU A 137 -1.16 -7.11 8.19
N TYR A 138 -1.61 -6.11 8.95
CA TYR A 138 -2.34 -6.32 10.21
C TYR A 138 -3.60 -7.18 10.01
N TYR A 139 -4.44 -6.81 9.05
CA TYR A 139 -5.66 -7.58 8.78
C TYR A 139 -5.37 -8.98 8.24
N ARG A 140 -4.26 -9.17 7.52
CA ARG A 140 -3.80 -10.50 7.11
C ARG A 140 -3.37 -11.35 8.30
N LEU A 141 -2.60 -10.78 9.23
CA LEU A 141 -2.22 -11.43 10.47
C LEU A 141 -3.43 -11.86 11.27
N GLN A 142 -4.41 -10.97 11.46
CA GLN A 142 -5.66 -11.28 12.17
C GLN A 142 -6.41 -12.44 11.50
N LYS A 143 -6.61 -12.37 10.18
CA LYS A 143 -7.34 -13.41 9.45
C LYS A 143 -6.68 -14.79 9.59
N THR A 144 -5.35 -14.84 9.54
CA THR A 144 -4.60 -16.10 9.73
C THR A 144 -4.66 -16.56 11.18
N ARG A 145 -4.56 -15.64 12.14
CA ARG A 145 -4.69 -15.93 13.57
C ARG A 145 -6.05 -16.53 13.88
N ASP A 146 -7.14 -16.01 13.34
CA ASP A 146 -8.48 -16.53 13.59
C ASP A 146 -8.68 -17.92 12.97
N ALA A 147 -8.14 -18.16 11.78
CA ALA A 147 -8.16 -19.49 11.16
C ALA A 147 -7.38 -20.53 11.99
N ILE A 148 -6.20 -20.16 12.51
CA ILE A 148 -5.42 -21.04 13.41
C ILE A 148 -6.10 -21.18 14.79
N SER A 149 -6.68 -20.10 15.33
CA SER A 149 -7.40 -20.10 16.62
C SER A 149 -8.54 -21.12 16.60
N TYR A 150 -9.32 -21.15 15.52
CA TYR A 150 -10.42 -22.10 15.39
C TYR A 150 -9.94 -23.55 15.36
N VAL A 151 -8.83 -23.85 14.66
CA VAL A 151 -8.21 -25.18 14.69
C VAL A 151 -7.72 -25.50 16.12
N ASN A 152 -7.09 -24.54 16.79
CA ASN A 152 -6.59 -24.70 18.15
C ASN A 152 -7.71 -25.00 19.16
N GLU A 153 -8.85 -24.31 19.04
CA GLU A 153 -10.03 -24.53 19.87
C GLU A 153 -10.60 -25.95 19.71
N LEU A 154 -10.71 -26.44 18.47
CA LEU A 154 -11.19 -27.80 18.20
C LEU A 154 -10.23 -28.87 18.74
N LEU A 155 -8.91 -28.68 18.56
CA LEU A 155 -7.90 -29.59 19.13
C LEU A 155 -7.94 -29.60 20.66
N TYR A 156 -8.09 -28.45 21.29
CA TYR A 156 -8.26 -28.34 22.74
C TYR A 156 -9.51 -29.09 23.22
N GLN A 157 -10.63 -28.99 22.51
CA GLN A 157 -11.85 -29.71 22.87
C GLN A 157 -11.69 -31.23 22.75
N ILE A 158 -11.01 -31.71 21.71
CA ILE A 158 -10.68 -33.14 21.56
C ILE A 158 -9.82 -33.61 22.74
N LYS A 159 -8.84 -32.82 23.17
CA LYS A 159 -8.00 -33.14 24.34
C LYS A 159 -8.79 -33.15 25.64
N GLN A 160 -9.74 -32.23 25.82
CA GLN A 160 -10.63 -32.24 26.99
C GLN A 160 -11.52 -33.49 26.98
N LEU A 161 -12.01 -33.91 25.81
CA LEU A 161 -12.76 -35.14 25.66
C LEU A 161 -11.92 -36.38 26.00
N GLU A 162 -10.63 -36.42 25.64
CA GLU A 162 -9.73 -37.53 26.00
C GLU A 162 -9.57 -37.73 27.52
N GLN A 163 -9.79 -36.68 28.32
CA GLN A 163 -9.73 -36.76 29.79
C GLN A 163 -11.02 -37.36 30.39
N ASP A 164 -12.11 -37.36 29.63
CA ASP A 164 -13.41 -37.89 30.04
C ASP A 164 -13.49 -39.40 29.82
N LYS A 165 -13.13 -40.16 30.84
CA LYS A 165 -13.11 -41.63 30.79
C LYS A 165 -14.46 -42.24 30.41
N GLU A 166 -15.57 -41.62 30.81
CA GLU A 166 -16.92 -42.13 30.55
C GLU A 166 -17.31 -41.92 29.09
N ALA A 167 -17.11 -40.70 28.58
CA ALA A 167 -17.34 -40.39 27.16
C ALA A 167 -16.43 -41.24 26.26
N MET A 168 -15.16 -41.38 26.62
CA MET A 168 -14.18 -42.16 25.85
C MET A 168 -14.53 -43.65 25.83
N ALA A 169 -15.04 -44.20 26.94
CA ALA A 169 -15.51 -45.58 26.99
C ALA A 169 -16.72 -45.79 26.05
N ALA A 170 -17.64 -44.84 25.97
CA ALA A 170 -18.79 -44.87 25.07
C ALA A 170 -18.38 -44.69 23.59
N LEU A 171 -17.48 -43.75 23.27
CA LEU A 171 -16.99 -43.51 21.90
C LEU A 171 -16.18 -44.67 21.33
N ASN A 172 -15.57 -45.48 22.20
CA ASN A 172 -14.81 -46.64 21.78
C ASN A 172 -15.67 -47.83 21.31
N ARG A 173 -16.99 -47.78 21.51
CA ARG A 173 -17.96 -48.79 21.07
C ARG A 173 -18.44 -48.48 19.64
N GLU A 174 -18.70 -49.52 18.84
CA GLU A 174 -18.88 -49.42 17.37
C GLU A 174 -20.08 -48.58 16.89
N SER A 175 -21.06 -48.28 17.75
CA SER A 175 -22.33 -47.63 17.39
C SER A 175 -22.39 -46.10 17.54
N SER A 176 -21.30 -45.44 17.96
CA SER A 176 -21.37 -44.07 18.51
C SER A 176 -21.39 -42.94 17.48
N SER A 177 -20.89 -43.15 16.25
CA SER A 177 -20.78 -42.09 15.23
C SER A 177 -22.13 -41.62 14.68
N ILE A 178 -23.11 -42.52 14.54
CA ILE A 178 -24.42 -42.19 13.98
C ILE A 178 -25.25 -41.34 14.97
N ILE A 179 -25.11 -41.60 16.28
CA ILE A 179 -25.74 -40.80 17.35
C ILE A 179 -25.33 -39.34 17.23
N LEU A 180 -24.03 -39.14 17.08
CA LEU A 180 -23.42 -37.84 17.19
C LEU A 180 -23.73 -36.97 15.96
N ILE A 181 -23.76 -37.56 14.75
CA ILE A 181 -24.24 -36.87 13.52
C ILE A 181 -25.65 -36.32 13.72
N ASN A 182 -26.50 -37.10 14.38
CA ASN A 182 -27.89 -36.79 14.61
C ASN A 182 -28.07 -35.65 15.62
N ILE A 183 -27.29 -35.67 16.69
CA ILE A 183 -27.27 -34.59 17.68
C ILE A 183 -26.79 -33.26 17.06
N LEU A 184 -25.84 -33.31 16.13
CA LEU A 184 -25.29 -32.11 15.48
C LEU A 184 -26.25 -31.42 14.50
N LYS A 185 -27.30 -32.11 14.04
CA LYS A 185 -28.30 -31.55 13.12
C LYS A 185 -29.43 -30.80 13.83
N LEU A 186 -29.47 -30.84 15.16
CA LEU A 186 -30.50 -30.19 15.97
C LEU A 186 -30.37 -28.67 15.88
N ASP A 187 -31.45 -27.99 15.47
CA ASP A 187 -31.55 -26.54 15.63
C ASP A 187 -32.08 -26.22 17.04
N ARG A 188 -31.21 -25.69 17.91
CA ARG A 188 -31.62 -25.33 19.28
C ARG A 188 -32.26 -23.96 19.40
N ASP A 189 -32.17 -23.14 18.36
CA ASP A 189 -32.88 -21.86 18.33
C ASP A 189 -34.38 -22.08 18.02
N ASN A 190 -34.74 -23.29 17.57
CA ASN A 190 -36.11 -23.74 17.42
C ASN A 190 -36.65 -24.42 18.70
N PRO A 191 -37.57 -23.79 19.45
CA PRO A 191 -38.12 -24.36 20.67
C PRO A 191 -38.86 -25.69 20.48
N GLU A 192 -39.45 -25.92 19.30
CA GLU A 192 -40.18 -27.15 18.99
C GLU A 192 -39.23 -28.34 18.80
N GLU A 193 -38.08 -28.12 18.14
CA GLU A 193 -37.04 -29.14 17.99
C GLU A 193 -36.37 -29.48 19.32
N LEU A 194 -36.16 -28.47 20.17
CA LEU A 194 -35.58 -28.66 21.48
C LEU A 194 -36.52 -29.42 22.43
N ASP A 195 -37.83 -29.11 22.43
CA ASP A 195 -38.82 -29.88 23.21
C ASP A 195 -38.88 -31.34 22.74
N TYR A 196 -38.86 -31.56 21.42
CA TYR A 196 -38.83 -32.91 20.86
C TYR A 196 -37.55 -33.68 21.25
N PHE A 197 -36.39 -33.00 21.30
CA PHE A 197 -35.14 -33.57 21.80
C PHE A 197 -35.24 -34.00 23.27
N TYR A 198 -35.84 -33.17 24.13
CA TYR A 198 -36.07 -33.52 25.54
C TYR A 198 -37.05 -34.68 25.71
N GLN A 199 -38.10 -34.77 24.88
CA GLN A 199 -39.03 -35.91 24.88
C GLN A 199 -38.32 -37.23 24.50
N TRP A 200 -37.40 -37.18 23.54
CA TRP A 200 -36.53 -38.32 23.21
C TRP A 200 -35.62 -38.72 24.36
N MET A 201 -34.91 -37.76 24.97
CA MET A 201 -34.06 -38.02 26.13
C MET A 201 -34.84 -38.67 27.27
N LYS A 202 -36.05 -38.17 27.57
CA LYS A 202 -36.93 -38.72 28.60
C LYS A 202 -37.32 -40.17 28.29
N SER A 203 -37.65 -40.47 27.05
CA SER A 203 -38.05 -41.82 26.62
C SER A 203 -36.88 -42.80 26.69
N ILE A 204 -35.70 -42.40 26.20
CA ILE A 204 -34.45 -43.18 26.29
C ILE A 204 -34.10 -43.45 27.76
N HIS A 205 -34.19 -42.43 28.61
CA HIS A 205 -33.92 -42.55 30.03
C HIS A 205 -34.88 -43.54 30.71
N HIS A 206 -36.18 -43.47 30.39
CA HIS A 206 -37.17 -44.43 30.89
C HIS A 206 -36.84 -45.86 30.46
N TRP A 207 -36.56 -46.07 29.17
CA TRP A 207 -36.20 -47.40 28.65
C TRP A 207 -34.92 -47.95 29.28
N ASN A 208 -33.89 -47.11 29.48
CA ASN A 208 -32.66 -47.52 30.14
C ASN A 208 -32.89 -47.97 31.59
N ASN A 209 -33.70 -47.25 32.36
CA ASN A 209 -34.02 -47.65 33.74
C ASN A 209 -34.77 -48.99 33.79
N VAL A 210 -35.74 -49.19 32.90
CA VAL A 210 -36.45 -50.48 32.82
C VAL A 210 -35.51 -51.63 32.44
N LEU A 211 -34.52 -51.38 31.58
CA LEU A 211 -33.50 -52.40 31.25
C LEU A 211 -32.57 -52.69 32.43
N LEU A 212 -32.15 -51.68 33.19
CA LEU A 212 -31.35 -51.85 34.41
C LEU A 212 -32.10 -52.71 35.44
N ASP A 213 -33.39 -52.43 35.67
CA ASP A 213 -34.24 -53.22 36.57
C ASP A 213 -34.33 -54.70 36.13
N LEU A 214 -34.34 -54.96 34.82
CA LEU A 214 -34.35 -56.31 34.26
C LEU A 214 -33.00 -57.03 34.39
N LEU A 215 -31.88 -56.29 34.35
CA LEU A 215 -30.54 -56.83 34.53
C LEU A 215 -30.24 -57.18 35.99
N GLU A 216 -30.79 -56.39 36.92
CA GLU A 216 -30.75 -56.65 38.36
C GLU A 216 -31.65 -57.82 38.75
N ASN A 217 -32.85 -57.93 38.16
CA ASN A 217 -33.85 -58.97 38.47
C ASN A 217 -34.03 -59.98 37.32
N GLN A 218 -33.09 -60.92 37.22
CA GLN A 218 -33.01 -61.90 36.12
C GLN A 218 -34.08 -63.01 36.15
N GLU A 219 -34.98 -63.02 37.13
CA GLU A 219 -36.10 -63.96 37.18
C GLU A 219 -37.02 -63.78 35.98
N SER A 220 -37.26 -64.87 35.23
CA SER A 220 -38.07 -64.89 34.00
C SER A 220 -37.62 -63.90 32.92
N LEU A 221 -36.30 -63.65 32.85
CA LEU A 221 -35.68 -62.69 31.93
C LEU A 221 -36.20 -62.79 30.48
N PRO A 222 -36.31 -63.96 29.82
CA PRO A 222 -36.82 -64.03 28.45
C PRO A 222 -38.24 -63.48 28.29
N ARG A 223 -39.13 -63.79 29.24
CA ARG A 223 -40.53 -63.36 29.19
C ARG A 223 -40.68 -61.86 29.46
N LYS A 224 -39.95 -61.35 30.45
CA LYS A 224 -39.98 -59.91 30.78
C LYS A 224 -39.30 -59.08 29.69
N ALA A 225 -38.20 -59.56 29.13
CA ALA A 225 -37.49 -58.88 28.06
C ALA A 225 -38.28 -58.87 26.73
N ALA A 226 -39.01 -59.96 26.41
CA ALA A 226 -39.95 -59.96 25.28
C ALA A 226 -41.08 -58.92 25.43
N LYS A 227 -41.66 -58.81 26.64
CA LYS A 227 -42.66 -57.77 26.93
C LYS A 227 -42.08 -56.37 26.81
N PHE A 228 -40.87 -56.16 27.30
CA PHE A 228 -40.17 -54.90 27.17
C PHE A 228 -39.95 -54.53 25.71
N ILE A 229 -39.40 -55.44 24.89
CA ILE A 229 -39.14 -55.16 23.46
C ILE A 229 -40.43 -54.87 22.68
N ALA A 230 -41.53 -55.58 22.95
CA ALA A 230 -42.81 -55.29 22.34
C ALA A 230 -43.31 -53.87 22.69
N LYS A 231 -43.15 -53.46 23.96
CA LYS A 231 -43.51 -52.12 24.44
C LYS A 231 -42.59 -51.05 23.84
N PHE A 232 -41.28 -51.27 23.91
CA PHE A 232 -40.24 -50.42 23.33
C PHE A 232 -40.49 -50.17 21.84
N SER A 233 -40.73 -51.23 21.06
CA SER A 233 -40.97 -51.13 19.61
C SER A 233 -42.23 -50.32 19.27
N LYS A 234 -43.26 -50.42 20.11
CA LYS A 234 -44.51 -49.65 19.96
C LYS A 234 -44.27 -48.17 20.29
N GLU A 235 -43.73 -47.87 21.47
CA GLU A 235 -43.48 -46.51 21.93
C GLU A 235 -42.49 -45.78 21.00
N TYR A 236 -41.46 -46.49 20.53
CA TYR A 236 -40.52 -46.00 19.53
C TYR A 236 -41.22 -45.60 18.23
N ARG A 237 -42.15 -46.43 17.72
CA ARG A 237 -42.91 -46.14 16.50
C ARG A 237 -43.78 -44.90 16.66
N GLU A 238 -44.47 -44.78 17.80
CA GLU A 238 -45.30 -43.61 18.10
C GLU A 238 -44.47 -42.31 18.19
N LEU A 239 -43.27 -42.39 18.79
CA LEU A 239 -42.32 -41.27 18.80
C LEU A 239 -41.83 -40.92 17.39
N LYS A 240 -41.55 -41.93 16.56
CA LYS A 240 -41.14 -41.75 15.16
C LYS A 240 -42.23 -41.07 14.32
N GLU A 241 -43.49 -41.49 14.43
CA GLU A 241 -44.59 -40.91 13.66
C GLU A 241 -44.87 -39.45 14.02
N ARG A 242 -44.48 -39.03 15.23
CA ARG A 242 -44.55 -37.64 15.69
C ARG A 242 -43.30 -36.82 15.37
N ALA A 243 -42.29 -37.42 14.72
CA ALA A 243 -41.04 -36.74 14.42
C ALA A 243 -41.25 -35.59 13.43
N LEU A 244 -40.63 -34.45 13.74
CA LEU A 244 -40.52 -33.34 12.78
C LEU A 244 -39.75 -33.81 11.53
N PRO A 245 -40.02 -33.25 10.34
CA PRO A 245 -39.28 -33.59 9.12
C PRO A 245 -37.76 -33.40 9.26
N SER A 246 -37.33 -32.42 10.08
CA SER A 246 -35.94 -32.20 10.45
C SER A 246 -35.33 -33.37 11.23
N PHE A 247 -36.12 -34.15 11.96
CA PHE A 247 -35.71 -35.37 12.70
C PHE A 247 -35.83 -36.68 11.90
N SER A 248 -36.15 -36.63 10.60
CA SER A 248 -36.22 -37.84 9.74
C SER A 248 -34.89 -38.62 9.67
N PHE A 249 -33.76 -38.02 10.06
CA PHE A 249 -32.45 -38.65 10.08
C PHE A 249 -32.23 -39.66 11.21
N MET A 250 -33.14 -39.82 12.18
CA MET A 250 -33.07 -40.93 13.13
C MET A 250 -33.43 -42.28 12.48
N GLU A 251 -33.83 -42.31 11.20
CA GLU A 251 -34.16 -43.52 10.44
C GLU A 251 -33.05 -44.60 10.29
N PRO A 252 -31.75 -44.29 10.11
CA PRO A 252 -30.71 -45.31 10.01
C PRO A 252 -30.36 -45.91 11.38
N TYR A 253 -30.81 -45.30 12.47
CA TYR A 253 -30.42 -45.65 13.84
C TYR A 253 -31.10 -46.95 14.34
N PRO A 254 -32.40 -47.17 14.05
CA PRO A 254 -33.01 -48.48 14.13
C PRO A 254 -32.69 -49.34 12.92
N ALA A 255 -32.53 -48.84 11.69
CA ALA A 255 -32.35 -49.77 10.56
C ALA A 255 -31.16 -50.73 10.77
N TYR A 256 -30.11 -50.32 11.49
CA TYR A 256 -28.99 -51.17 11.91
C TYR A 256 -29.30 -52.08 13.13
N TRP A 257 -29.86 -51.53 14.22
CA TRP A 257 -30.19 -52.29 15.44
C TRP A 257 -31.44 -53.18 15.31
N HIS A 258 -32.41 -52.73 14.53
CA HIS A 258 -33.72 -53.31 14.27
C HIS A 258 -33.66 -54.44 13.25
N THR A 259 -32.62 -54.48 12.39
CA THR A 259 -32.39 -55.62 11.49
C THR A 259 -31.37 -56.62 12.02
N GLN A 260 -30.34 -56.23 12.77
CA GLN A 260 -29.38 -57.23 13.28
C GLN A 260 -29.72 -57.71 14.69
N GLU A 261 -29.75 -56.83 15.68
CA GLU A 261 -29.86 -57.23 17.09
C GLU A 261 -31.28 -57.59 17.52
N LEU A 262 -32.33 -56.95 16.96
CA LEU A 262 -33.72 -57.35 17.20
C LEU A 262 -34.07 -58.69 16.54
N GLU A 263 -33.53 -59.00 15.36
CA GLU A 263 -33.67 -60.32 14.74
C GLU A 263 -32.94 -61.40 15.54
N PHE A 264 -31.72 -61.11 16.02
CA PHE A 264 -31.03 -62.00 16.98
C PHE A 264 -31.80 -62.11 18.29
N PHE A 265 -32.44 -61.05 18.78
CA PHE A 265 -33.27 -61.08 19.97
C PHE A 265 -34.46 -62.02 19.81
N ASP A 266 -35.20 -61.91 18.71
CA ASP A 266 -36.33 -62.79 18.40
C ASP A 266 -35.88 -64.25 18.24
N LEU A 267 -34.70 -64.50 17.66
CA LEU A 267 -34.06 -65.83 17.60
C LEU A 267 -33.67 -66.37 18.99
N TYR A 268 -33.16 -65.54 19.90
CA TYR A 268 -32.79 -65.97 21.26
C TYR A 268 -34.00 -66.11 22.18
N LEU A 269 -35.06 -65.32 21.96
CA LEU A 269 -36.35 -65.44 22.63
C LEU A 269 -37.06 -66.74 22.23
N THR A 270 -37.09 -67.07 20.93
CA THR A 270 -37.66 -68.32 20.41
C THR A 270 -36.88 -69.56 20.84
N SER A 271 -35.56 -69.45 21.02
CA SER A 271 -34.70 -70.55 21.50
C SER A 271 -34.55 -70.63 23.04
N LEU A 272 -35.19 -69.74 23.81
CA LEU A 272 -35.21 -69.69 25.29
C LEU A 272 -33.83 -69.75 25.97
N LYS A 273 -32.75 -69.36 25.29
CA LYS A 273 -31.41 -69.34 25.89
C LYS A 273 -31.21 -68.07 26.71
N ASN A 274 -31.37 -68.18 28.04
CA ASN A 274 -31.16 -67.07 28.99
C ASN A 274 -29.86 -66.28 28.76
N GLY A 275 -28.76 -66.97 28.44
CA GLY A 275 -27.46 -66.34 28.18
C GLY A 275 -27.42 -65.48 26.91
N GLY A 276 -28.21 -65.81 25.88
CA GLY A 276 -28.32 -65.02 24.66
C GLY A 276 -29.18 -63.77 24.88
N VAL A 277 -30.34 -63.94 25.52
CA VAL A 277 -31.23 -62.82 25.91
C VAL A 277 -30.48 -61.83 26.80
N LEU A 278 -29.73 -62.30 27.79
CA LEU A 278 -28.95 -61.44 28.68
C LEU A 278 -27.89 -60.61 27.92
N ARG A 279 -27.24 -61.18 26.90
CA ARG A 279 -26.26 -60.45 26.09
C ARG A 279 -26.91 -59.30 25.32
N VAL A 280 -28.04 -59.56 24.67
CA VAL A 280 -28.73 -58.53 23.88
C VAL A 280 -29.36 -57.47 24.78
N VAL A 281 -29.95 -57.84 25.92
CA VAL A 281 -30.44 -56.87 26.92
C VAL A 281 -29.32 -55.96 27.41
N LYS A 282 -28.13 -56.52 27.70
CA LYS A 282 -26.95 -55.72 28.07
C LYS A 282 -26.47 -54.83 26.93
N ALA A 283 -26.42 -55.33 25.71
CA ALA A 283 -25.99 -54.56 24.55
C ALA A 283 -26.95 -53.37 24.30
N LEU A 284 -28.26 -53.59 24.38
CA LEU A 284 -29.27 -52.54 24.24
C LEU A 284 -29.21 -51.52 25.39
N GLN A 285 -28.99 -51.99 26.63
CA GLN A 285 -28.84 -51.12 27.79
C GLN A 285 -27.60 -50.21 27.64
N LEU A 286 -26.45 -50.79 27.28
CA LEU A 286 -25.23 -50.02 27.04
C LEU A 286 -25.43 -49.00 25.93
N PHE A 287 -26.10 -49.37 24.85
CA PHE A 287 -26.42 -48.48 23.75
C PHE A 287 -27.32 -47.31 24.16
N LEU A 288 -28.41 -47.56 24.89
CA LEU A 288 -29.29 -46.50 25.38
C LEU A 288 -28.59 -45.59 26.39
N SER A 289 -27.73 -46.17 27.25
CA SER A 289 -26.90 -45.43 28.19
C SER A 289 -25.90 -44.52 27.47
N ASP A 290 -25.22 -45.01 26.43
CA ASP A 290 -24.27 -44.22 25.64
C ASP A 290 -24.99 -43.12 24.85
N THR A 291 -26.16 -43.43 24.28
CA THR A 291 -27.00 -42.44 23.57
C THR A 291 -27.42 -41.31 24.51
N LEU A 292 -27.89 -41.65 25.71
CA LEU A 292 -28.27 -40.67 26.72
C LEU A 292 -27.07 -39.82 27.17
N LEU A 293 -25.90 -40.44 27.37
CA LEU A 293 -24.66 -39.75 27.73
C LEU A 293 -24.28 -38.71 26.68
N PHE A 294 -24.31 -39.08 25.39
CA PHE A 294 -23.99 -38.16 24.30
C PHE A 294 -25.02 -37.03 24.17
N MET A 295 -26.31 -37.33 24.28
CA MET A 295 -27.37 -36.30 24.27
C MET A 295 -27.20 -35.31 25.42
N THR A 296 -26.87 -35.80 26.63
CA THR A 296 -26.65 -34.97 27.82
C THR A 296 -25.41 -34.09 27.68
N LYS A 297 -24.29 -34.66 27.22
CA LYS A 297 -23.03 -33.91 27.02
C LYS A 297 -23.13 -32.89 25.90
N ALA A 298 -23.93 -33.15 24.88
CA ALA A 298 -24.21 -32.17 23.85
C ALA A 298 -24.96 -30.95 24.40
N LEU A 299 -25.89 -31.15 25.34
CA LEU A 299 -26.61 -30.05 25.98
C LEU A 299 -25.73 -29.28 26.99
N ALA A 300 -24.89 -29.99 27.75
CA ALA A 300 -24.09 -29.40 28.84
C ALA A 300 -22.97 -28.44 28.39
N SER A 301 -22.68 -28.32 27.09
CA SER A 301 -21.61 -27.46 26.57
C SER A 301 -21.99 -25.97 26.46
N GLU A 302 -22.96 -25.50 27.27
CA GLU A 302 -23.34 -24.08 27.38
C GLU A 302 -22.31 -23.32 28.23
N GLY A 303 -21.30 -22.76 27.58
CA GLY A 303 -20.36 -21.80 28.18
C GLY A 303 -20.04 -20.69 27.19
N GLU A 304 -20.55 -19.48 27.48
CA GLU A 304 -20.30 -18.12 26.92
C GLU A 304 -20.18 -17.88 25.40
N ASN A 305 -20.01 -18.90 24.56
CA ASN A 305 -20.14 -18.81 23.11
C ASN A 305 -21.41 -19.57 22.70
N LYS A 306 -22.34 -18.87 22.07
CA LYS A 306 -23.63 -19.36 21.54
C LYS A 306 -23.48 -20.36 20.38
N ASN A 307 -22.55 -21.30 20.47
CA ASN A 307 -22.41 -22.39 19.51
C ASN A 307 -22.68 -23.71 20.23
N ILE A 308 -23.78 -24.32 19.82
CA ILE A 308 -24.14 -25.70 20.10
C ILE A 308 -22.93 -26.61 19.84
N GLY A 309 -22.63 -27.51 20.78
CA GLY A 309 -22.02 -28.78 20.41
C GLY A 309 -20.50 -28.83 20.35
N THR A 310 -19.75 -28.02 21.10
CA THR A 310 -18.29 -28.26 21.25
C THR A 310 -17.99 -29.68 21.75
N GLY A 311 -18.83 -30.24 22.63
CA GLY A 311 -18.74 -31.65 23.04
C GLY A 311 -19.07 -32.63 21.91
N ALA A 312 -20.19 -32.46 21.20
CA ALA A 312 -20.64 -33.37 20.14
C ALA A 312 -19.77 -33.29 18.88
N LEU A 313 -19.26 -32.10 18.54
CA LEU A 313 -18.31 -31.85 17.45
C LEU A 313 -16.97 -32.52 17.77
N ALA A 314 -16.43 -32.31 18.98
CA ALA A 314 -15.21 -32.98 19.41
C ALA A 314 -15.36 -34.50 19.45
N MET A 315 -16.53 -35.02 19.86
CA MET A 315 -16.85 -36.45 19.83
C MET A 315 -16.92 -37.02 18.41
N MET A 316 -17.50 -36.27 17.47
CA MET A 316 -17.51 -36.62 16.04
C MET A 316 -16.12 -36.60 15.44
N ASP A 317 -15.38 -35.52 15.67
CA ASP A 317 -14.00 -35.38 15.25
C ASP A 317 -13.16 -36.54 15.82
N TYR A 318 -13.29 -36.85 17.12
CA TYR A 318 -12.61 -37.97 17.75
C TYR A 318 -12.92 -39.33 17.10
N CYS A 319 -14.20 -39.65 16.83
CA CYS A 319 -14.60 -40.88 16.14
C CYS A 319 -13.89 -41.03 14.78
N HIS A 320 -13.76 -39.93 14.04
CA HIS A 320 -13.11 -39.90 12.74
C HIS A 320 -11.58 -39.88 12.81
N ILE A 321 -11.00 -39.29 13.86
CA ILE A 321 -9.54 -39.22 14.04
C ILE A 321 -8.99 -40.52 14.64
N LYS A 322 -9.72 -41.21 15.53
CA LYS A 322 -9.33 -42.53 16.08
C LYS A 322 -9.00 -43.54 14.97
N THR A 323 -9.69 -43.45 13.84
CA THR A 323 -9.47 -44.33 12.68
C THR A 323 -8.26 -43.95 11.82
N LEU A 324 -7.64 -42.79 12.05
CA LEU A 324 -6.59 -42.24 11.18
C LEU A 324 -5.26 -41.94 11.90
N ASN A 325 -5.30 -41.71 13.21
CA ASN A 325 -4.18 -41.59 14.15
C ASN A 325 -2.78 -41.17 13.59
N PRO A 326 -2.62 -39.99 12.98
CA PRO A 326 -1.29 -39.47 12.63
C PRO A 326 -1.02 -38.22 13.50
N ASN A 327 -0.23 -38.37 14.56
CA ASN A 327 0.41 -37.26 15.29
C ASN A 327 -0.46 -36.03 15.65
N LEU A 328 -1.68 -36.22 16.16
CA LEU A 328 -2.52 -35.12 16.68
C LEU A 328 -1.80 -34.25 17.72
N LYS A 329 -0.95 -34.86 18.56
CA LYS A 329 -0.18 -34.14 19.59
C LYS A 329 0.83 -33.18 18.98
N GLU A 330 1.53 -33.59 17.93
CA GLU A 330 2.49 -32.75 17.22
C GLU A 330 1.78 -31.57 16.54
N LEU A 331 0.62 -31.84 15.93
CA LEU A 331 -0.23 -30.78 15.37
C LEU A 331 -0.70 -29.79 16.45
N GLU A 332 -1.16 -30.28 17.60
CA GLU A 332 -1.58 -29.44 18.74
C GLU A 332 -0.44 -28.54 19.21
N GLU A 333 0.75 -29.09 19.46
CA GLU A 333 1.91 -28.34 19.91
C GLU A 333 2.29 -27.23 18.93
N ILE A 334 2.36 -27.55 17.63
CA ILE A 334 2.70 -26.57 16.59
C ILE A 334 1.62 -25.49 16.48
N ILE A 335 0.34 -25.88 16.46
CA ILE A 335 -0.78 -24.93 16.32
C ILE A 335 -0.93 -24.03 17.54
N SER A 336 -0.81 -24.57 18.74
CA SER A 336 -0.84 -23.79 19.98
C SER A 336 0.32 -22.79 20.04
N LYS A 337 1.54 -23.22 19.73
CA LYS A 337 2.72 -22.35 19.66
C LYS A 337 2.52 -21.23 18.64
N ASN A 338 2.09 -21.56 17.43
CA ASN A 338 1.97 -20.60 16.33
C ASN A 338 0.78 -19.65 16.51
N TRP A 339 -0.31 -20.10 17.14
CA TRP A 339 -1.39 -19.23 17.58
C TRP A 339 -0.91 -18.20 18.60
N GLN A 340 -0.15 -18.61 19.62
CA GLN A 340 0.44 -17.70 20.61
C GLN A 340 1.41 -16.70 19.95
N ASN A 341 2.25 -17.16 19.03
CA ASN A 341 3.17 -16.30 18.30
C ASN A 341 2.43 -15.26 17.45
N LEU A 342 1.34 -15.64 16.76
CA LEU A 342 0.50 -14.69 16.02
C LEU A 342 -0.19 -13.70 16.95
N ASP A 343 -0.74 -14.16 18.07
CA ASP A 343 -1.42 -13.31 19.04
C ASP A 343 -0.44 -12.29 19.66
N HIS A 344 0.81 -12.71 19.93
CA HIS A 344 1.88 -11.83 20.37
C HIS A 344 2.28 -10.82 19.29
N LEU A 345 2.51 -11.27 18.06
CA LEU A 345 2.89 -10.40 16.94
C LEU A 345 1.81 -9.35 16.64
N ILE A 346 0.53 -9.71 16.76
CA ILE A 346 -0.60 -8.76 16.62
C ILE A 346 -0.62 -7.75 17.77
N LYS A 347 -0.26 -8.14 19.00
CA LYS A 347 -0.16 -7.23 20.16
C LYS A 347 1.02 -6.28 20.07
N GLU A 348 2.13 -6.71 19.48
CA GLU A 348 3.29 -5.85 19.19
C GLU A 348 3.02 -4.85 18.07
N PHE A 349 1.95 -5.05 17.29
CA PHE A 349 1.64 -4.21 16.15
C PHE A 349 1.39 -2.76 16.59
N PRO A 350 2.16 -1.78 16.08
CA PRO A 350 2.10 -0.41 16.57
C PRO A 350 0.75 0.23 16.25
N ALA A 351 0.06 0.75 17.27
CA ALA A 351 -1.20 1.46 17.09
C ALA A 351 -1.02 2.82 16.39
N ARG A 352 0.16 3.45 16.57
CA ARG A 352 0.60 4.69 15.92
C ARG A 352 2.13 4.69 15.80
N GLY A 353 2.65 5.06 14.63
CA GLY A 353 4.09 5.20 14.40
C GLY A 353 4.56 4.54 13.11
N GLU A 354 5.87 4.60 12.87
CA GLU A 354 6.52 3.84 11.80
C GLU A 354 6.60 2.37 12.18
N MET A 355 6.12 1.52 11.29
CA MET A 355 6.09 0.08 11.47
C MET A 355 7.31 -0.53 10.78
N ASP A 356 8.05 -1.38 11.49
CA ASP A 356 9.11 -2.18 10.88
C ASP A 356 8.51 -3.32 10.03
N MET A 357 8.12 -2.98 8.81
CA MET A 357 7.54 -3.91 7.84
C MET A 357 8.43 -5.15 7.62
N ASP A 358 9.76 -5.01 7.65
CA ASP A 358 10.67 -6.14 7.43
C ASP A 358 10.57 -7.14 8.58
N TYR A 359 10.62 -6.66 9.83
CA TYR A 359 10.45 -7.48 11.02
C TYR A 359 9.12 -8.25 11.01
N PHE A 360 7.99 -7.56 10.78
CA PHE A 360 6.68 -8.21 10.81
C PHE A 360 6.50 -9.21 9.66
N LEU A 361 7.01 -8.92 8.46
CA LEU A 361 6.92 -9.84 7.32
C LEU A 361 7.81 -11.08 7.51
N GLU A 362 8.99 -10.93 8.11
CA GLU A 362 9.88 -12.04 8.45
C GLU A 362 9.25 -12.95 9.50
N ARG A 363 8.79 -12.38 10.63
CA ARG A 363 8.11 -13.16 11.68
C ARG A 363 6.85 -13.85 11.19
N PHE A 364 6.04 -13.17 10.37
CA PHE A 364 4.85 -13.79 9.81
C PHE A 364 5.20 -14.95 8.88
N GLN A 365 6.25 -14.81 8.07
CA GLN A 365 6.72 -15.88 7.19
C GLN A 365 7.26 -17.08 7.97
N GLU A 366 8.00 -16.87 9.06
CA GLU A 366 8.46 -17.94 9.95
C GLU A 366 7.27 -18.75 10.47
N ILE A 367 6.25 -18.07 11.02
CA ILE A 367 5.07 -18.73 11.59
C ILE A 367 4.30 -19.53 10.51
N ILE A 368 4.15 -18.98 9.31
CA ILE A 368 3.50 -19.70 8.20
C ILE A 368 4.33 -20.91 7.78
N SER A 369 5.65 -20.77 7.70
CA SER A 369 6.56 -21.84 7.28
C SER A 369 6.53 -23.01 8.25
N ASP A 370 6.36 -22.75 9.55
CA ASP A 370 6.17 -23.77 10.58
C ASP A 370 4.76 -24.38 10.54
N SER A 371 3.71 -23.56 10.37
CA SER A 371 2.30 -24.00 10.45
C SER A 371 1.84 -24.78 9.21
N TYR A 372 2.27 -24.35 8.03
CA TYR A 372 1.73 -24.87 6.76
C TYR A 372 2.00 -26.37 6.56
N PRO A 373 3.20 -26.91 6.79
CA PRO A 373 3.48 -28.34 6.65
C PRO A 373 2.63 -29.19 7.60
N ALA A 374 2.50 -28.77 8.86
CA ALA A 374 1.73 -29.48 9.87
C ALA A 374 0.23 -29.54 9.51
N VAL A 375 -0.36 -28.39 9.16
CA VAL A 375 -1.78 -28.30 8.76
C VAL A 375 -2.03 -29.07 7.46
N SER A 376 -1.13 -28.95 6.48
CA SER A 376 -1.28 -29.63 5.19
C SER A 376 -1.17 -31.16 5.33
N THR A 377 -0.26 -31.64 6.19
CA THR A 377 -0.10 -33.09 6.45
C THR A 377 -1.33 -33.63 7.18
N ALA A 378 -1.81 -32.92 8.21
CA ALA A 378 -3.02 -33.27 8.93
C ALA A 378 -4.25 -33.31 8.00
N LYS A 379 -4.42 -32.29 7.16
CA LYS A 379 -5.47 -32.26 6.12
C LYS A 379 -5.39 -33.47 5.19
N SER A 380 -4.22 -33.80 4.65
CA SER A 380 -4.06 -34.94 3.72
C SER A 380 -4.37 -36.27 4.40
N SER A 381 -3.95 -36.43 5.65
CA SER A 381 -4.20 -37.64 6.44
C SER A 381 -5.67 -37.85 6.80
N LEU A 382 -6.43 -36.76 6.97
CA LEU A 382 -7.88 -36.82 7.20
C LEU A 382 -8.68 -37.24 5.95
N GLY A 383 -8.03 -37.24 4.78
CA GLY A 383 -8.57 -37.77 3.53
C GLY A 383 -9.86 -37.07 3.04
N SER A 384 -10.64 -37.75 2.21
CA SER A 384 -11.93 -37.28 1.67
C SER A 384 -13.08 -37.30 2.68
N ARG A 385 -12.82 -37.52 3.98
CA ARG A 385 -13.83 -37.47 5.05
C ARG A 385 -14.11 -36.01 5.40
N GLN A 386 -14.77 -35.31 4.48
CA GLN A 386 -15.07 -33.87 4.51
C GLN A 386 -16.12 -33.46 5.56
N ASN A 387 -16.66 -34.40 6.35
CA ASN A 387 -17.86 -34.17 7.15
C ASN A 387 -17.57 -33.79 8.62
N THR A 388 -16.33 -33.50 8.99
CA THR A 388 -15.97 -33.14 10.37
C THR A 388 -15.54 -31.67 10.47
N ALA A 389 -15.78 -31.07 11.64
CA ALA A 389 -15.46 -29.66 11.87
C ALA A 389 -13.95 -29.42 11.81
N LEU A 390 -13.14 -30.33 12.39
CA LEU A 390 -11.69 -30.24 12.30
C LEU A 390 -11.18 -30.35 10.86
N ALA A 391 -11.72 -31.27 10.04
CA ALA A 391 -11.31 -31.41 8.64
C ALA A 391 -11.63 -30.14 7.83
N SER A 392 -12.81 -29.55 8.03
CA SER A 392 -13.19 -28.27 7.41
C SER A 392 -12.30 -27.11 7.89
N ALA A 393 -12.03 -27.04 9.20
CA ALA A 393 -11.16 -26.03 9.78
C ALA A 393 -9.72 -26.13 9.24
N LEU A 394 -9.16 -27.34 9.15
CA LEU A 394 -7.83 -27.57 8.57
C LEU A 394 -7.79 -27.25 7.08
N TYR A 395 -8.85 -27.54 6.33
CA TYR A 395 -8.96 -27.13 4.93
C TYR A 395 -8.92 -25.61 4.79
N ARG A 396 -9.73 -24.89 5.58
CA ARG A 396 -9.75 -23.43 5.61
C ARG A 396 -8.41 -22.84 6.03
N ALA A 397 -7.80 -23.36 7.11
CA ALA A 397 -6.50 -22.93 7.57
C ALA A 397 -5.40 -23.15 6.52
N THR A 398 -5.42 -24.27 5.79
CA THR A 398 -4.49 -24.52 4.68
C THR A 398 -4.61 -23.44 3.59
N LEU A 399 -5.85 -23.09 3.21
CA LEU A 399 -6.11 -22.05 2.22
C LEU A 399 -5.63 -20.68 2.70
N GLU A 400 -5.96 -20.31 3.94
CA GLU A 400 -5.55 -19.02 4.52
C GLU A 400 -4.03 -18.90 4.67
N LEU A 401 -3.34 -19.98 5.09
CA LEU A 401 -1.88 -20.01 5.15
C LEU A 401 -1.24 -19.89 3.77
N SER A 402 -1.77 -20.60 2.76
CA SER A 402 -1.26 -20.51 1.39
C SER A 402 -1.48 -19.11 0.77
N SER A 403 -2.67 -18.53 0.99
CA SER A 403 -3.01 -17.17 0.60
C SER A 403 -2.10 -16.16 1.28
N SER A 404 -1.87 -16.31 2.59
CA SER A 404 -0.99 -15.42 3.37
C SER A 404 0.45 -15.50 2.90
N LYS A 405 0.95 -16.69 2.55
CA LYS A 405 2.29 -16.85 1.98
C LYS A 405 2.46 -16.03 0.71
N ALA A 406 1.54 -16.17 -0.25
CA ALA A 406 1.56 -15.40 -1.49
C ALA A 406 1.45 -13.89 -1.22
N HIS A 407 0.65 -13.49 -0.23
CA HIS A 407 0.45 -12.10 0.13
C HIS A 407 1.70 -11.47 0.77
N ILE A 408 2.44 -12.23 1.58
CA ILE A 408 3.73 -11.80 2.14
C ILE A 408 4.74 -11.55 1.03
N GLU A 409 4.86 -12.47 0.07
CA GLU A 409 5.77 -12.31 -1.07
C GLU A 409 5.47 -11.02 -1.85
N LEU A 410 4.19 -10.78 -2.14
CA LEU A 410 3.72 -9.55 -2.80
C LEU A 410 3.98 -8.28 -1.97
N LEU A 411 3.80 -8.32 -0.65
CA LEU A 411 4.10 -7.19 0.24
C LEU A 411 5.61 -6.90 0.30
N LYS A 412 6.45 -7.94 0.35
CA LYS A 412 7.91 -7.82 0.30
C LYS A 412 8.37 -7.15 -0.99
N GLU A 413 7.86 -7.59 -2.14
CA GLU A 413 8.16 -6.95 -3.43
C GLU A 413 7.73 -5.48 -3.44
N LYS A 414 6.48 -5.20 -3.05
CA LYS A 414 5.97 -3.81 -2.97
C LYS A 414 6.82 -2.93 -2.06
N GLN A 415 7.28 -3.46 -0.92
CA GLN A 415 8.13 -2.73 0.02
C GLN A 415 9.50 -2.45 -0.58
N HIS A 416 10.13 -3.45 -1.20
CA HIS A 416 11.41 -3.28 -1.90
C HIS A 416 11.34 -2.19 -2.98
N TYR A 417 10.33 -2.25 -3.86
CA TYR A 417 10.10 -1.21 -4.87
C TYR A 417 9.76 0.15 -4.25
N GLY A 418 8.97 0.17 -3.18
CA GLY A 418 8.63 1.39 -2.44
C GLY A 418 9.88 2.12 -1.94
N LYS A 419 10.76 1.40 -1.24
CA LYS A 419 12.03 1.93 -0.71
C LYS A 419 12.95 2.44 -1.84
N ALA A 420 13.04 1.70 -2.95
CA ALA A 420 13.86 2.10 -4.09
C ALA A 420 13.35 3.41 -4.75
N ILE A 421 12.02 3.54 -4.90
CA ILE A 421 11.40 4.75 -5.46
C ILE A 421 11.55 5.93 -4.49
N GLN A 422 11.36 5.70 -3.19
CA GLN A 422 11.54 6.72 -2.14
C GLN A 422 12.97 7.28 -2.15
N GLN A 423 13.98 6.39 -2.23
CA GLN A 423 15.39 6.79 -2.35
C GLN A 423 15.66 7.59 -3.64
N SER A 424 15.05 7.19 -4.76
CA SER A 424 15.18 7.90 -6.04
C SER A 424 14.62 9.32 -5.97
N TYR A 425 13.44 9.50 -5.37
CA TYR A 425 12.87 10.85 -5.15
C TYR A 425 13.70 11.69 -4.18
N LEU A 426 14.31 11.07 -3.17
CA LEU A 426 15.20 11.77 -2.23
C LEU A 426 16.47 12.27 -2.94
N GLN A 427 17.06 11.45 -3.81
CA GLN A 427 18.21 11.85 -4.63
C GLN A 427 17.83 12.96 -5.63
N LEU A 428 16.68 12.85 -6.29
CA LEU A 428 16.18 13.88 -7.21
C LEU A 428 15.93 15.21 -6.48
N ALA A 429 15.31 15.18 -5.29
CA ALA A 429 15.09 16.36 -4.48
C ALA A 429 16.41 17.02 -4.05
N ALA A 430 17.42 16.23 -3.70
CA ALA A 430 18.76 16.73 -3.37
C ALA A 430 19.45 17.39 -4.58
N LEU A 431 19.41 16.76 -5.76
CA LEU A 431 19.93 17.32 -7.01
C LEU A 431 19.23 18.64 -7.39
N LEU A 432 17.91 18.70 -7.25
CA LEU A 432 17.14 19.92 -7.50
C LEU A 432 17.52 21.04 -6.53
N SER A 433 17.76 20.72 -5.25
CA SER A 433 18.29 21.68 -4.27
C SER A 433 19.65 22.23 -4.68
N GLN A 434 20.57 21.36 -5.10
CA GLN A 434 21.90 21.77 -5.57
C GLN A 434 21.82 22.69 -6.81
N HIS A 435 20.98 22.34 -7.78
CA HIS A 435 20.76 23.18 -8.97
C HIS A 435 20.12 24.51 -8.61
N LYS A 436 19.22 24.55 -7.63
CA LYS A 436 18.61 25.79 -7.13
C LYS A 436 19.67 26.74 -6.55
N GLU A 437 20.65 26.22 -5.81
CA GLU A 437 21.79 27.01 -5.32
C GLU A 437 22.63 27.59 -6.47
N TRP A 438 22.91 26.78 -7.51
CA TRP A 438 23.65 27.26 -8.67
C TRP A 438 22.92 28.38 -9.41
N ILE A 439 21.60 28.25 -9.60
CA ILE A 439 20.79 29.28 -10.23
C ILE A 439 20.71 30.54 -9.37
N ALA A 440 20.67 30.41 -8.05
CA ALA A 440 20.74 31.56 -7.14
C ALA A 440 22.07 32.32 -7.27
N ASN A 441 23.19 31.61 -7.41
CA ASN A 441 24.50 32.21 -7.66
C ASN A 441 24.55 32.93 -9.03
N PHE A 442 24.08 32.29 -10.10
CA PHE A 442 23.98 32.94 -11.42
C PHE A 442 23.09 34.18 -11.43
N ARG A 443 21.99 34.15 -10.66
CA ARG A 443 21.13 35.32 -10.48
C ARG A 443 21.89 36.45 -9.79
N SER A 444 22.63 36.16 -8.72
CA SER A 444 23.44 37.14 -8.00
C SER A 444 24.53 37.77 -8.88
N ASP A 445 25.18 36.95 -9.71
CA ASP A 445 26.19 37.42 -10.67
C ASP A 445 25.60 38.31 -11.77
N LEU A 446 24.43 37.95 -12.30
CA LEU A 446 23.70 38.79 -13.26
C LEU A 446 23.25 40.11 -12.63
N GLU A 447 22.75 40.10 -11.39
CA GLU A 447 22.38 41.30 -10.64
C GLU A 447 23.61 42.20 -10.39
N ARG A 448 24.79 41.61 -10.10
CA ARG A 448 26.05 42.34 -10.00
C ARG A 448 26.51 42.95 -11.31
N LEU A 449 26.42 42.24 -12.43
CA LEU A 449 26.79 42.76 -13.76
C LEU A 449 25.87 43.91 -14.19
N LEU A 450 24.59 43.85 -13.81
CA LEU A 450 23.59 44.89 -14.09
C LEU A 450 23.60 46.05 -13.08
N ALA A 451 24.45 46.00 -12.06
CA ALA A 451 24.48 47.04 -11.03
C ALA A 451 24.92 48.40 -11.64
N PRO A 452 24.27 49.53 -11.27
CA PRO A 452 24.54 50.85 -11.85
C PRO A 452 26.01 51.30 -11.74
N ARG A 453 26.72 50.84 -10.69
CA ARG A 453 28.15 51.12 -10.45
C ARG A 453 29.09 50.45 -11.46
N ASN A 454 28.68 49.32 -12.04
CA ASN A 454 29.49 48.58 -13.00
C ASN A 454 29.20 49.04 -14.43
N LEU A 455 27.97 49.46 -14.70
CA LEU A 455 27.56 50.08 -15.96
C LEU A 455 28.14 51.50 -16.17
N SER A 456 28.56 52.19 -15.11
CA SER A 456 29.14 53.55 -15.20
C SER A 456 30.66 53.58 -15.28
N ARG A 457 31.34 52.43 -15.16
CA ARG A 457 32.81 52.30 -15.25
C ARG A 457 33.31 51.71 -16.57
N SER A 458 32.42 51.07 -17.34
CA SER A 458 32.65 50.63 -18.73
C SER A 458 32.21 51.70 -19.71
#